data_AF-A0A852G6J6-F1
#
_entry.id   AF-A0A852G6J6-F1
#
_cell.length_a   1.000
_cell.length_b   1.000
_cell.length_c   1.000
_cell.angle_alpha   90.00
_cell.angle_beta   90.00
_cell.angle_gamma   90.00
#
_symmetry.space_group_name_H-M   'P 1'
#
loop_
_entity.id
_entity.type
_entity.pdbx_description
1 polymer ?
#
loop_
_entity_poly.entity_id
_entity_poly.type
_entity_poly.pdbx_seq_one_letter_code
_entity_poly.pdbx_strand_id
1 'polypeptide(L)'
;LQLHHSSCYSCRGQVNSWWSVKSWESVLVTVTVHRVLPLGVSLWAQSPRGQVALGEHLVLSCTVAAGTGPLSFSWHQEGLWAPLGTGPHLELQHIGDND
;
A
#
# COMPACT_ATOMS: atom_id res chain seq x y z
N LEU A 1 -6.75 -13.44 -13.57
CA LEU A 1 -6.07 -12.14 -13.36
C LEU A 1 -4.68 -12.45 -12.79
N GLN A 2 -3.64 -12.48 -13.62
CA GLN A 2 -2.32 -13.02 -13.23
C GLN A 2 -1.29 -11.90 -13.34
N LEU A 3 -0.95 -11.27 -12.21
CA LEU A 3 0.12 -10.27 -12.11
C LEU A 3 1.29 -10.92 -11.38
N HIS A 4 2.04 -11.75 -12.11
CA HIS A 4 3.24 -12.42 -11.62
C HIS A 4 4.45 -11.90 -12.40
N HIS A 5 5.12 -10.89 -11.86
CA HIS A 5 6.50 -10.62 -12.26
C HIS A 5 7.39 -11.59 -11.45
N SER A 6 7.40 -12.87 -11.85
CA SER A 6 8.39 -13.83 -11.40
C SER A 6 9.67 -13.63 -12.20
N SER A 7 10.81 -13.54 -11.53
CA SER A 7 12.11 -13.37 -12.19
C SER A 7 13.11 -14.39 -11.65
N CYS A 8 14.03 -14.82 -12.52
CA CYS A 8 15.10 -15.77 -12.20
C CYS A 8 16.42 -15.03 -12.04
N TYR A 9 17.16 -15.33 -10.99
CA TYR A 9 18.42 -14.68 -10.66
C TYR A 9 19.55 -15.71 -10.62
N SER A 10 20.70 -15.38 -11.19
CA SER A 10 21.97 -16.10 -10.99
C SER A 10 23.06 -15.13 -10.61
N CYS A 11 24.03 -15.61 -9.82
CA CYS A 11 25.25 -14.89 -9.50
C CYS A 11 26.39 -15.43 -10.38
N ARG A 12 27.11 -14.53 -11.04
CA ARG A 12 28.26 -14.88 -11.89
C ARG A 12 29.50 -14.14 -11.43
N GLY A 13 30.61 -14.85 -11.33
CA GLY A 13 31.91 -14.30 -10.97
C GLY A 13 32.99 -14.71 -11.97
N GLN A 14 34.02 -13.88 -12.09
CA GLN A 14 35.17 -14.14 -12.94
C GLN A 14 36.46 -13.67 -12.25
N VAL A 15 37.49 -14.50 -12.30
CA VAL A 15 38.84 -14.18 -11.85
C VAL A 15 39.75 -14.16 -13.06
N ASN A 16 40.38 -13.01 -13.29
CA ASN A 16 41.42 -12.85 -14.31
C ASN A 16 42.78 -13.19 -13.70
N SER A 17 43.57 -13.95 -14.45
CA SER A 17 44.95 -14.27 -14.09
C SER A 17 45.79 -14.27 -15.36
N TRP A 18 47.10 -14.09 -15.21
CA TRP A 18 48.03 -13.89 -16.32
C TRP A 18 47.99 -14.99 -17.39
N TRP A 19 47.60 -16.21 -17.00
CA TRP A 19 47.55 -17.37 -17.90
C TRP A 19 46.15 -17.84 -18.28
N SER A 20 45.11 -17.43 -17.55
CA SER A 20 43.76 -17.94 -17.73
C SER A 20 42.74 -17.08 -17.03
N VAL A 21 41.53 -17.05 -17.59
CA VAL A 21 40.38 -16.45 -16.95
C VAL A 21 39.45 -17.57 -16.49
N LYS A 22 39.20 -17.67 -15.19
CA LYS A 22 38.26 -18.65 -14.62
C LYS A 22 36.94 -17.95 -14.27
N SER A 23 35.82 -18.50 -14.71
CA SER A 23 34.49 -18.03 -14.36
C SER A 23 33.66 -19.13 -13.70
N TRP A 24 32.69 -18.72 -12.88
CA TRP A 24 31.69 -19.59 -12.28
C TRP A 24 30.33 -18.89 -12.28
N GLU A 25 29.27 -19.70 -12.24
CA GLU A 25 27.90 -19.25 -12.15
C GLU A 25 27.16 -20.10 -11.12
N SER A 26 26.31 -19.46 -10.31
CA SER A 26 25.45 -20.15 -9.37
C SER A 26 24.28 -20.83 -10.08
N VAL A 27 23.60 -21.73 -9.36
CA VAL A 27 22.28 -22.21 -9.77
C VAL A 27 21.30 -21.03 -9.88
N LEU A 28 20.32 -21.14 -10.79
CA LEU A 28 19.24 -20.17 -10.92
C LEU A 28 18.30 -20.26 -9.72
N VAL A 29 17.96 -19.10 -9.16
CA VAL A 29 16.98 -18.96 -8.09
C VAL A 29 15.77 -18.19 -8.62
N THR A 30 14.60 -18.80 -8.55
CA THR A 30 13.34 -18.16 -8.96
C THR A 30 12.75 -17.42 -7.77
N VAL A 31 12.51 -16.11 -7.92
CA VAL A 31 11.78 -15.32 -6.93
C VAL A 31 10.39 -15.04 -7.47
N THR A 32 9.38 -15.54 -6.76
CA THR A 32 7.96 -15.35 -7.08
C THR A 32 7.36 -14.26 -6.21
N VAL A 33 6.94 -13.16 -6.84
CA VAL A 33 6.19 -12.09 -6.17
C VAL A 33 4.70 -12.38 -6.32
N HIS A 34 4.02 -12.63 -5.20
CA HIS A 34 2.57 -12.76 -5.15
C HIS A 34 1.97 -11.43 -4.69
N ARG A 35 1.08 -10.85 -5.49
CA ARG A 35 0.22 -9.76 -5.01
C ARG A 35 -0.94 -10.36 -4.25
N VAL A 36 -1.06 -10.04 -2.97
CA VAL A 36 -2.25 -10.37 -2.17
C VAL A 36 -3.29 -9.29 -2.42
N LEU A 37 -4.48 -9.67 -2.88
CA LEU A 37 -5.58 -8.72 -3.02
C LEU A 37 -5.97 -8.17 -1.64
N PRO A 38 -6.35 -6.87 -1.55
CA PRO A 38 -6.87 -6.32 -0.32
C PRO A 38 -8.12 -7.10 0.12
N LEU A 39 -8.03 -7.78 1.27
CA LEU A 39 -9.13 -8.50 1.91
C LEU A 39 -9.42 -7.85 3.27
N GLY A 40 -10.71 -7.74 3.61
CA GLY A 40 -11.15 -7.20 4.91
C GLY A 40 -10.86 -5.70 5.09
N VAL A 41 -11.40 -4.87 4.19
CA VAL A 41 -11.37 -3.41 4.37
C VAL A 41 -12.30 -3.03 5.52
N SER A 42 -11.76 -2.37 6.53
CA SER A 42 -12.51 -1.91 7.71
C SER A 42 -12.32 -0.41 7.89
N LEU A 43 -13.43 0.30 8.08
CA LEU A 43 -13.44 1.73 8.35
C LEU A 43 -13.67 1.95 9.84
N TRP A 44 -12.77 2.70 10.46
CA TRP A 44 -12.84 3.05 11.86
C TRP A 44 -12.92 4.57 12.01
N ALA A 45 -13.81 5.02 12.89
CA ALA A 45 -13.90 6.41 13.30
C ALA A 45 -13.51 6.51 14.78
N GLN A 46 -12.69 7.50 15.12
CA GLN A 46 -12.27 7.68 16.52
C GLN A 46 -13.43 7.95 17.48
N SER A 47 -14.56 8.46 16.98
CA SER A 47 -15.78 8.64 17.75
C SER A 47 -16.57 7.33 17.84
N PRO A 48 -16.80 6.75 19.04
CA PRO A 48 -17.47 5.45 19.22
C PRO A 48 -18.95 5.41 18.77
N ARG A 49 -19.52 6.54 18.34
CA ARG A 49 -20.92 6.67 17.88
C ARG A 49 -21.08 7.39 16.54
N GLY A 50 -20.00 7.70 15.83
CA GLY A 50 -20.05 8.56 14.64
C GLY A 50 -20.58 9.97 14.92
N GLN A 51 -20.56 10.37 16.20
CA GLN A 51 -20.97 11.70 16.66
C GLN A 51 -19.70 12.45 17.07
N VAL A 52 -19.44 13.54 16.37
CA VAL A 52 -18.36 14.48 16.67
C VAL A 52 -19.01 15.83 16.96
N ALA A 53 -18.60 16.48 18.04
CA ALA A 53 -19.11 17.80 18.39
C ALA A 53 -18.59 18.84 17.39
N LEU A 54 -19.37 19.89 17.17
CA LEU A 54 -18.98 21.00 16.30
C LEU A 54 -17.69 21.65 16.86
N GLY A 55 -16.68 21.84 16.02
CA GLY A 55 -15.35 22.34 16.41
C GLY A 55 -14.35 21.27 16.89
N GLU A 56 -14.78 20.01 17.05
CA GLU A 56 -13.88 18.89 17.32
C GLU A 56 -13.34 18.28 16.02
N HIS A 57 -12.14 17.70 16.10
CA HIS A 57 -11.54 17.00 14.97
C HIS A 57 -12.17 15.60 14.81
N LEU A 58 -12.45 15.20 13.57
CA LEU A 58 -12.83 13.83 13.23
C LEU A 58 -11.70 13.16 12.46
N VAL A 59 -11.12 12.11 13.04
CA VAL A 59 -10.18 11.22 12.35
C VAL A 59 -10.89 9.93 11.94
N LEU A 60 -10.84 9.65 10.64
CA LEU A 60 -11.24 8.38 10.04
C LEU A 60 -9.98 7.60 9.64
N SER A 61 -10.00 6.30 9.90
CA SER A 61 -8.93 5.38 9.51
C SER A 61 -9.49 4.25 8.66
N CYS A 62 -8.81 3.98 7.54
CA CYS A 62 -9.13 2.87 6.65
C CYS A 62 -8.03 1.82 6.81
N THR A 63 -8.39 0.68 7.37
CA THR A 63 -7.47 -0.44 7.59
C THR A 63 -7.79 -1.58 6.64
N VAL A 64 -6.74 -2.20 6.10
CA VAL A 64 -6.84 -3.36 5.20
C VAL A 64 -6.18 -4.53 5.90
N ALA A 65 -6.96 -5.55 6.25
CA ALA A 65 -6.47 -6.69 7.04
C ALA A 65 -5.36 -7.49 6.34
N ALA A 66 -5.40 -7.58 5.01
CA ALA A 66 -4.36 -8.20 4.20
C ALA A 66 -4.30 -7.57 2.81
N GLY A 67 -3.11 -7.29 2.28
CA GLY A 67 -2.92 -6.80 0.91
C GLY A 67 -1.45 -6.48 0.66
N THR A 68 -0.93 -6.74 -0.54
CA THR A 68 0.49 -6.48 -0.86
C THR A 68 0.60 -5.77 -2.21
N GLY A 69 1.14 -4.55 -2.19
CA GLY A 69 1.28 -3.69 -3.36
C GLY A 69 0.96 -2.22 -3.04
N PRO A 70 1.09 -1.30 -4.01
CA PRO A 70 0.65 0.07 -3.83
C PRO A 70 -0.88 0.09 -3.69
N LEU A 71 -1.36 0.30 -2.46
CA LEU A 71 -2.77 0.51 -2.16
C LEU A 71 -3.10 1.99 -2.36
N SER A 72 -4.13 2.28 -3.15
CA SER A 72 -4.66 3.62 -3.32
C SER A 72 -5.89 3.80 -2.45
N PHE A 73 -5.91 4.84 -1.62
CA PHE A 73 -7.02 5.17 -0.74
C PHE A 73 -7.66 6.48 -1.21
N SER A 74 -8.99 6.52 -1.29
CA SER A 74 -9.76 7.72 -1.60
C SER A 74 -10.91 7.86 -0.61
N TRP A 75 -11.05 9.04 -0.02
CA TRP A 75 -12.14 9.35 0.89
C TRP A 75 -13.27 10.06 0.16
N HIS A 76 -14.49 9.57 0.33
CA HIS A 76 -15.70 10.11 -0.28
C HIS A 76 -16.75 10.29 0.81
N GLN A 77 -17.48 11.40 0.75
CA GLN A 77 -18.63 11.68 1.59
C GLN A 77 -19.87 11.63 0.72
N GLU A 78 -20.94 11.07 1.27
CA GLU A 78 -22.22 11.03 0.59
C GLU A 78 -22.70 12.46 0.25
N GLY A 79 -23.11 12.66 -1.01
CA GLY A 79 -23.50 13.97 -1.53
C GLY A 79 -22.37 14.85 -2.07
N LEU A 80 -21.09 14.52 -1.82
CA LEU A 80 -19.95 15.22 -2.42
C LEU A 80 -19.40 14.40 -3.60
N TRP A 81 -19.25 15.07 -4.74
CA TRP A 81 -18.68 14.47 -5.95
C TRP A 81 -17.15 14.49 -5.95
N ALA A 82 -16.55 15.40 -5.18
CA ALA A 82 -15.10 15.53 -5.04
C ALA A 82 -14.60 14.69 -3.85
N PRO A 83 -13.44 14.01 -3.97
CA PRO A 83 -12.84 13.28 -2.87
C PRO A 83 -12.34 14.25 -1.79
N LEU A 84 -12.54 13.89 -0.51
CA LEU A 84 -12.08 14.70 0.62
C LEU A 84 -10.58 14.56 0.88
N GLY A 85 -9.98 13.47 0.41
CA GLY A 85 -8.57 13.21 0.64
C GLY A 85 -8.11 11.85 0.13
N THR A 86 -6.80 11.63 0.27
CA THR A 86 -6.13 10.38 -0.09
C THR A 86 -5.25 9.91 1.07
N GLY A 87 -5.03 8.59 1.16
CA GLY A 87 -4.24 7.97 2.22
C GLY A 87 -5.06 7.21 3.27
N PRO A 88 -4.39 6.49 4.19
CA PRO A 88 -5.05 5.59 5.15
C PRO A 88 -5.78 6.32 6.28
N HIS A 89 -5.52 7.62 6.48
CA HIS A 89 -6.16 8.45 7.50
C HIS A 89 -6.72 9.72 6.85
N LEU A 90 -7.91 10.13 7.27
CA LEU A 90 -8.53 11.40 6.91
C LEU A 90 -8.82 12.18 8.19
N GLU A 91 -8.39 13.44 8.23
CA GLU A 91 -8.66 14.37 9.31
C GLU A 91 -9.57 15.49 8.81
N LEU A 92 -10.74 15.63 9.42
CA LEU A 92 -11.69 16.71 9.13
C LEU A 92 -11.62 17.71 10.29
N GLN A 93 -11.24 18.96 10.00
CA GLN A 93 -10.95 19.98 11.02
C GLN A 93 -12.08 20.99 11.25
N HIS A 94 -13.19 20.90 10.52
CA HIS A 94 -14.28 21.85 10.71
C HIS A 94 -15.62 21.31 10.21
N ILE A 95 -16.28 20.50 11.04
CA ILE A 95 -17.69 20.16 10.82
C ILE A 95 -18.50 21.32 11.42
N GLY A 96 -18.58 22.43 10.67
CA GLY A 96 -19.47 23.55 10.99
C GLY A 96 -18.85 24.94 10.89
N ASP A 97 -18.73 25.47 9.67
CA ASP A 97 -18.87 26.91 9.43
C ASP A 97 -19.98 27.07 8.38
N ASN A 98 -21.15 27.50 8.84
CA ASN A 98 -22.17 28.09 7.99
C ASN A 98 -22.26 29.55 8.45
N ASP A 99 -21.66 30.45 7.68
CA ASP A 99 -22.17 31.82 7.50
C ASP A 99 -22.54 32.00 6.02
#